data_AF-A0A3L6JNS5-F1
#
_entry.id   AF-A0A3L6JNS5-F1
#
_cell.length_a   1.000
_cell.length_b   1.000
_cell.length_c   1.000
_cell.angle_alpha   90.00
_cell.angle_beta   90.00
_cell.angle_gamma   90.00
#
_symmetry.space_group_name_H-M   'P 1'
#
loop_
_entity.id
_entity.type
_entity.pdbx_description
1 polymer ?
#
loop_
_entity_poly.entity_id
_entity_poly.type
_entity_poly.pdbx_seq_one_letter_code
_entity_poly.pdbx_strand_id
1 'polypeptide(L)'
;MGPCKVRSGATEAASDYRTRRSRRWKEDKLVPALQKVDKEARVGFRILKNRNSALDAAEACTFHMEACGKLNAGVGDRPNRDEVQELDVIIIDAAIMRSGAMMAATGTQHPVSLARFAQVSHRMGPLEC
;
A
#
# COMPACT_ATOMS: atom_id res chain seq x y z
N MET A 1 11.14 21.10 -24.40
CA MET A 1 10.11 20.23 -23.80
C MET A 1 8.98 20.09 -24.81
N GLY A 2 8.93 18.98 -25.54
CA GLY A 2 7.85 18.72 -26.50
C GLY A 2 6.62 18.13 -25.80
N PRO A 3 5.40 18.37 -26.29
CA PRO A 3 4.20 17.79 -25.71
C PRO A 3 4.19 16.26 -25.87
N CYS A 4 3.90 15.57 -24.77
CA CYS A 4 3.70 14.13 -24.77
C CYS A 4 2.52 13.79 -25.68
N LYS A 5 2.77 13.07 -26.79
CA LYS A 5 1.72 12.58 -27.67
C LYS A 5 0.93 11.48 -26.95
N VAL A 6 -0.19 11.85 -26.33
CA VAL A 6 -1.20 10.88 -25.89
C VAL A 6 -1.77 10.23 -27.16
N ARG A 7 -1.39 8.98 -27.44
CA ARG A 7 -1.96 8.24 -28.57
C ARG A 7 -3.42 7.93 -28.26
N SER A 8 -4.31 8.41 -29.13
CA SER A 8 -5.72 8.07 -29.17
C SER A 8 -5.90 6.58 -29.49
N GLY A 9 -6.00 5.76 -28.44
CA GLY A 9 -6.33 4.33 -28.52
C GLY A 9 -7.26 3.90 -27.39
N ALA A 10 -8.05 4.84 -26.85
CA ALA A 10 -8.90 4.63 -25.68
C ALA A 10 -10.39 4.68 -26.07
N THR A 11 -10.86 3.74 -26.88
CA THR A 11 -12.31 3.60 -27.13
C THR A 11 -12.85 2.18 -27.08
N GLU A 12 -12.03 1.12 -27.02
CA GLU A 12 -12.55 -0.27 -27.03
C GLU A 12 -12.21 -1.13 -25.79
N ALA A 13 -11.58 -0.57 -24.76
CA ALA A 13 -11.25 -1.30 -23.52
C ALA A 13 -12.07 -0.85 -22.29
N ALA A 14 -12.99 0.11 -22.43
CA ALA A 14 -13.71 0.73 -21.31
C ALA A 14 -15.08 0.10 -21.00
N SER A 15 -15.54 -0.87 -21.80
CA SER A 15 -16.89 -1.44 -21.66
C SER A 15 -16.99 -2.58 -20.64
N ASP A 16 -15.87 -3.24 -20.30
CA ASP A 16 -15.90 -4.55 -19.61
C ASP A 16 -15.49 -4.50 -18.12
N TYR A 17 -15.76 -3.40 -17.42
CA TYR A 17 -15.47 -3.31 -15.97
C TYR A 17 -16.57 -3.97 -15.10
N ARG A 18 -17.79 -4.14 -15.63
CA ARG A 18 -18.98 -4.55 -14.85
C ARG A 18 -19.22 -6.06 -14.80
N THR A 19 -18.56 -6.85 -15.65
CA THR A 19 -18.92 -8.26 -15.92
C THR A 19 -17.94 -9.30 -15.36
N ARG A 20 -16.85 -8.90 -14.70
CA ARG A 20 -15.92 -9.83 -14.01
C ARG A 20 -16.42 -10.26 -12.62
N ARG A 21 -17.63 -10.83 -12.54
CA ARG A 21 -17.97 -11.69 -11.41
C ARG A 21 -17.17 -13.00 -11.56
N SER A 22 -16.35 -13.30 -10.54
CA SER A 22 -15.41 -14.44 -10.43
C SER A 22 -13.98 -14.23 -10.98
N ARG A 23 -13.23 -13.28 -10.41
CA ARG A 23 -11.82 -13.57 -10.15
C ARG A 23 -11.73 -14.37 -8.86
N ARG A 24 -12.05 -15.67 -8.91
CA ARG A 24 -11.64 -16.58 -7.85
C ARG A 24 -10.11 -16.46 -7.77
N TRP A 25 -9.58 -16.02 -6.64
CA TRP A 25 -8.13 -16.04 -6.41
C TRP A 25 -7.68 -17.46 -6.70
N LYS A 26 -6.66 -17.64 -7.55
CA LYS A 26 -6.14 -18.97 -7.81
C LYS A 26 -5.67 -19.56 -6.48
N GLU A 27 -6.12 -20.77 -6.14
CA GLU A 27 -5.85 -21.39 -4.84
C GLU A 27 -4.33 -21.47 -4.53
N ASP A 28 -3.49 -21.62 -5.55
CA ASP A 28 -2.02 -21.65 -5.45
C ASP A 28 -1.41 -20.37 -4.85
N LYS A 29 -2.06 -19.21 -5.05
CA LYS A 29 -1.62 -17.92 -4.49
C LYS A 29 -2.36 -17.55 -3.22
N LEU A 30 -3.61 -17.99 -3.08
CA LEU A 30 -4.46 -17.63 -1.96
C LEU A 30 -3.93 -18.19 -0.63
N VAL A 31 -3.62 -19.48 -0.59
CA VAL A 31 -3.20 -20.14 0.66
C VAL A 31 -1.88 -19.55 1.19
N PRO A 32 -0.82 -19.37 0.37
CA PRO A 32 0.40 -18.71 0.84
C PRO A 32 0.18 -17.26 1.26
N ALA A 33 -0.69 -16.51 0.56
CA ALA A 33 -1.01 -15.13 0.93
C ALA A 33 -1.69 -15.06 2.30
N LEU A 34 -2.68 -15.93 2.57
CA LEU A 34 -3.36 -15.98 3.87
C LEU A 34 -2.41 -16.35 5.01
N GLN A 35 -1.51 -17.31 4.79
CA GLN A 35 -0.48 -17.67 5.78
C GLN A 35 0.44 -16.48 6.09
N LYS A 36 0.81 -15.70 5.08
CA LYS A 36 1.61 -14.48 5.28
C LYS A 36 0.82 -13.40 6.00
N VAL A 37 -0.42 -13.15 5.62
CA VAL A 37 -1.27 -12.17 6.30
C VAL A 37 -1.45 -12.53 7.77
N ASP A 38 -1.76 -13.79 8.11
CA ASP A 38 -1.88 -14.22 9.50
C ASP A 38 -0.56 -14.03 10.27
N LYS A 39 0.57 -14.44 9.68
CA LYS A 39 1.89 -14.28 10.29
C LYS A 39 2.23 -12.81 10.57
N GLU A 40 2.06 -11.94 9.58
CA GLU A 40 2.46 -10.53 9.72
C GLU A 40 1.45 -9.74 10.57
N ALA A 41 0.16 -10.09 10.53
CA ALA A 41 -0.86 -9.53 11.44
C ALA A 41 -0.58 -9.86 12.91
N ARG A 42 -0.04 -11.06 13.20
CA ARG A 42 0.41 -11.41 14.56
C ARG A 42 1.55 -10.52 15.05
N VAL A 43 2.36 -9.93 14.17
CA VAL A 43 3.37 -8.94 14.57
C VAL A 43 2.68 -7.72 15.16
N GLY A 44 1.72 -7.13 14.45
CA GLY A 44 0.92 -6.00 14.94
C GLY A 44 0.12 -6.35 16.21
N PHE A 45 -0.46 -7.56 16.26
CA PHE A 45 -1.21 -8.01 17.44
C PHE A 45 -0.34 -8.08 18.71
N ARG A 46 0.93 -8.50 18.61
CA ARG A 46 1.86 -8.49 19.75
C ARG A 46 2.12 -7.08 20.27
N ILE A 47 2.21 -6.09 19.38
CA ILE A 47 2.37 -4.68 19.76
C ILE A 47 1.14 -4.20 20.52
N LEU A 48 -0.06 -4.46 20.01
CA LEU A 48 -1.32 -4.14 20.69
C LEU A 48 -1.43 -4.80 22.06
N LYS A 49 -1.07 -6.08 22.17
CA LYS A 49 -1.10 -6.85 23.43
C LYS A 49 -0.20 -6.23 24.51
N ASN A 50 0.90 -5.60 24.10
CA ASN A 50 1.84 -4.92 24.98
C ASN A 50 1.41 -3.48 25.33
N ARG A 51 0.14 -3.10 25.09
CA ARG A 51 -0.42 -1.75 25.32
C ARG A 51 0.30 -0.62 24.56
N ASN A 52 0.91 -0.95 23.41
CA ASN A 52 1.47 0.06 22.53
C ASN A 52 0.41 0.65 21.59
N SER A 53 0.80 1.65 20.80
CA SER A 53 -0.09 2.37 19.89
C SER A 53 -0.64 1.46 18.77
N ALA A 54 -1.92 1.67 18.43
CA ALA A 54 -2.53 1.05 17.26
C ALA A 54 -1.84 1.47 15.95
N LEU A 55 -1.28 2.67 15.93
CA LEU A 55 -0.55 3.21 14.79
C LEU A 55 0.77 2.48 14.56
N ASP A 56 1.52 2.21 15.63
CA ASP A 56 2.78 1.45 15.56
C ASP A 56 2.51 -0.01 15.20
N ALA A 57 1.39 -0.57 15.68
CA ALA A 57 0.96 -1.92 15.31
C ALA A 57 0.62 -2.03 13.81
N ALA A 58 -0.08 -1.04 13.25
CA ALA A 58 -0.45 -0.98 11.84
C ALA A 58 0.79 -0.78 10.94
N GLU A 59 1.71 0.09 11.35
CA GLU A 59 2.99 0.31 10.66
C GLU A 59 3.80 -0.98 10.61
N ALA A 60 4.03 -1.62 11.76
CA ALA A 60 4.83 -2.84 11.83
C ALA A 60 4.22 -4.00 11.03
N CYS A 61 2.89 -4.17 11.10
CA CYS A 61 2.18 -5.17 10.32
C CYS A 61 2.41 -4.95 8.81
N THR A 62 2.18 -3.73 8.33
CA THR A 62 2.35 -3.38 6.92
C THR A 62 3.81 -3.51 6.47
N PHE A 63 4.76 -3.08 7.30
CA PHE A 63 6.20 -3.18 7.02
C PHE A 63 6.61 -4.63 6.71
N HIS A 64 6.12 -5.58 7.52
CA HIS A 64 6.40 -6.99 7.29
C HIS A 64 5.64 -7.57 6.08
N MET A 65 4.42 -7.08 5.81
CA MET A 65 3.68 -7.44 4.59
C MET A 65 4.41 -6.98 3.32
N GLU A 66 4.99 -5.78 3.33
CA GLU A 66 5.78 -5.23 2.23
C GLU A 66 7.06 -6.06 1.97
N ALA A 67 7.73 -6.54 3.02
CA ALA A 67 8.92 -7.39 2.89
C ALA A 67 8.62 -8.84 2.47
N CYS A 68 7.39 -9.33 2.63
CA CYS A 68 7.13 -10.77 2.54
C CYS A 68 7.26 -11.35 1.12
N GLY A 69 7.19 -10.50 0.09
CA GLY A 69 7.31 -10.87 -1.33
C GLY A 69 6.18 -11.76 -1.88
N LYS A 70 5.13 -12.05 -1.07
CA LYS A 70 3.98 -12.88 -1.47
C LYS A 70 2.69 -12.09 -1.64
N LEU A 71 2.69 -10.83 -1.18
CA LEU A 71 1.58 -9.91 -1.28
C LEU A 71 1.90 -8.86 -2.34
N ASN A 72 0.86 -8.26 -2.92
CA ASN A 72 1.02 -7.14 -3.86
C ASN A 72 1.28 -5.84 -3.08
N ALA A 73 2.44 -5.79 -2.43
CA ALA A 73 2.91 -4.68 -1.61
C ALA A 73 4.45 -4.77 -1.49
N GLY A 74 5.13 -3.63 -1.43
CA GLY A 74 6.58 -3.54 -1.30
C GLY A 74 7.32 -4.44 -2.30
N VAL A 75 8.13 -5.35 -1.79
CA VAL A 75 8.97 -6.27 -2.60
C VAL A 75 8.14 -7.15 -3.54
N GLY A 76 6.92 -7.52 -3.14
CA GLY A 76 6.05 -8.42 -3.90
C GLY A 76 5.12 -7.73 -4.89
N ASP A 77 5.21 -6.40 -5.02
CA ASP A 77 4.31 -5.63 -5.85
C ASP A 77 4.46 -5.93 -7.34
N ARG A 78 3.37 -5.77 -8.10
CA ARG A 78 3.41 -5.99 -9.54
C ARG A 78 3.91 -4.75 -10.26
N PRO A 79 4.84 -4.89 -11.22
CA PRO A 79 5.25 -3.76 -12.01
C PRO A 79 4.09 -3.25 -12.89
N ASN A 80 4.16 -1.97 -13.23
CA ASN A 80 3.28 -1.31 -14.18
C ASN A 80 3.59 -1.76 -15.63
N ARG A 81 2.96 -1.10 -16.61
CA ARG A 81 3.15 -1.41 -18.04
C ARG A 81 4.59 -1.20 -18.53
N ASP A 82 5.32 -0.32 -17.87
CA ASP A 82 6.71 0.03 -18.20
C ASP A 82 7.71 -0.83 -17.41
N GLU A 83 7.24 -1.92 -16.80
CA GLU A 83 8.03 -2.85 -15.99
C GLU A 83 8.64 -2.22 -14.72
N VAL A 84 8.09 -1.08 -14.28
CA VAL A 84 8.51 -0.36 -13.06
C VAL A 84 7.55 -0.67 -11.90
N GLN A 85 8.10 -0.98 -10.72
CA GLN A 85 7.32 -1.05 -9.48
C GLN A 85 7.09 0.35 -8.92
N GLU A 86 5.82 0.74 -8.85
CA GLU A 86 5.36 2.03 -8.34
C GLU A 86 4.40 1.78 -7.18
N LEU A 87 4.83 2.17 -5.98
CA LEU A 87 4.17 1.80 -4.74
C LEU A 87 3.32 2.96 -4.20
N ASP A 88 2.10 2.62 -3.81
CA ASP A 88 1.17 3.52 -3.14
C ASP A 88 0.92 3.06 -1.70
N VAL A 89 0.93 4.00 -0.75
CA VAL A 89 0.69 3.71 0.66
C VAL A 89 0.15 4.93 1.39
N ILE A 90 -0.67 4.68 2.42
CA ILE A 90 -1.15 5.70 3.35
C ILE A 90 -1.19 5.16 4.77
N ILE A 91 -0.82 6.01 5.73
CA ILE A 91 -0.96 5.74 7.17
C ILE A 91 -1.65 6.93 7.83
N ILE A 92 -2.63 6.64 8.70
CA ILE A 92 -3.50 7.65 9.32
C ILE A 92 -3.56 7.40 10.82
N ASP A 93 -3.24 8.44 11.61
CA ASP A 93 -3.53 8.51 13.03
C ASP A 93 -4.88 9.20 13.22
N ALA A 94 -5.90 8.41 13.52
CA ALA A 94 -7.25 8.92 13.74
C ALA A 94 -7.40 9.68 15.06
N ALA A 95 -6.51 9.48 16.05
CA ALA A 95 -6.61 10.17 17.34
C ALA A 95 -6.30 11.67 17.22
N ILE A 96 -5.41 12.03 16.29
CA ILE A 96 -4.99 13.41 16.02
C ILE A 96 -5.31 13.86 14.59
N MET A 97 -6.06 13.06 13.83
CA MET A 97 -6.42 13.30 12.43
C MET A 97 -5.22 13.66 11.54
N ARG A 98 -4.08 12.98 11.75
CA ARG A 98 -2.85 13.24 11.00
C ARG A 98 -2.54 12.07 10.08
N SER A 99 -2.22 12.35 8.83
CA SER A 99 -1.92 11.33 7.83
C SER A 99 -0.57 11.56 7.16
N GLY A 100 0.01 10.49 6.63
CA GLY A 100 1.12 10.55 5.69
C GLY A 100 0.88 9.54 4.58
N ALA A 101 1.32 9.88 3.37
CA ALA A 101 1.13 9.05 2.20
C ALA A 101 2.33 9.17 1.27
N MET A 102 2.55 8.14 0.47
CA MET A 102 3.48 8.13 -0.67
C MET A 102 2.74 7.51 -1.85
N MET A 103 2.89 8.11 -3.03
CA MET A 103 2.22 7.68 -4.25
C MET A 103 3.25 7.55 -5.37
N ALA A 104 3.10 6.54 -6.22
CA ALA A 104 4.04 6.22 -7.31
C ALA A 104 5.51 6.18 -6.84
N ALA A 105 5.74 5.73 -5.60
CA ALA A 105 7.08 5.68 -5.03
C ALA A 105 7.87 4.54 -5.66
N THR A 106 9.09 4.84 -6.11
CA THR A 106 10.01 3.87 -6.71
C THR A 106 11.24 3.69 -5.82
N GLY A 107 11.93 2.55 -5.93
CA GLY A 107 13.21 2.32 -5.24
C GLY A 107 13.13 2.14 -3.72
N THR A 108 11.94 1.96 -3.15
CA THR A 108 11.74 1.68 -1.71
C THR A 108 11.18 0.28 -1.49
N GLN A 109 11.71 -0.42 -0.49
CA GLN A 109 11.16 -1.71 -0.05
C GLN A 109 10.01 -1.53 0.95
N HIS A 110 9.99 -0.39 1.64
CA HIS A 110 9.11 -0.14 2.79
C HIS A 110 8.45 1.24 2.70
N PRO A 111 7.52 1.45 1.75
CA PRO A 111 6.87 2.74 1.59
C PRO A 111 6.07 3.13 2.84
N VAL A 112 5.54 2.20 3.65
CA VAL A 112 4.79 2.56 4.88
C VAL A 112 5.62 3.38 5.87
N SER A 113 6.90 3.06 6.07
CA SER A 113 7.77 3.82 6.97
C SER A 113 8.15 5.18 6.40
N LEU A 114 8.22 5.32 5.07
CA LEU A 114 8.38 6.63 4.43
C LEU A 114 7.11 7.49 4.60
N ALA A 115 5.92 6.90 4.46
CA ALA A 115 4.67 7.58 4.73
C ALA A 115 4.54 7.98 6.20
N ARG A 116 4.98 7.13 7.14
CA ARG A 116 5.09 7.45 8.57
C ARG A 116 6.04 8.61 8.81
N PHE A 117 7.20 8.59 8.18
CA PHE A 117 8.17 9.68 8.27
C PHE A 117 7.57 11.01 7.78
N ALA A 118 6.86 11.00 6.65
CA ALA A 118 6.15 12.18 6.15
C ALA A 118 5.07 12.65 7.13
N GLN A 119 4.26 11.72 7.69
CA GLN A 119 3.23 12.02 8.68
C GLN A 119 3.78 12.80 9.87
N VAL A 120 4.91 12.37 10.45
CA VAL A 120 5.48 12.99 11.65
C VAL A 120 6.26 14.28 11.33
N SER A 121 6.92 14.32 10.17
CA SER A 121 7.79 15.44 9.76
C SER A 121 6.99 16.64 9.26
N HIS A 122 5.85 16.44 8.61
CA HIS A 122 4.99 17.55 8.19
C HIS A 122 4.13 18.05 9.34
N ARG A 123 4.57 19.11 10.03
CA ARG A 123 3.67 19.94 10.86
C ARG A 123 2.78 20.74 9.93
N MET A 124 1.59 20.22 9.60
CA MET A 124 0.52 21.07 9.10
C MET A 124 0.09 21.97 10.27
N GLY A 125 0.14 23.29 10.08
CA GLY A 125 -0.51 24.24 10.98
C GLY A 125 -2.02 23.98 11.02
N PRO A 126 -2.76 24.62 11.95
CA PRO A 126 -4.21 24.46 12.00
C PRO A 126 -4.81 24.82 10.63
N LEU A 127 -5.60 23.89 10.08
CA LEU A 127 -6.44 24.17 8.93
C LEU A 127 -7.63 24.99 9.44
N GLU A 128 -7.56 26.30 9.30
CA GLU A 128 -8.75 27.14 9.48
C GLU A 128 -9.72 26.85 8.32
N CYS A 129 -10.98 26.56 8.65
CA CYS A 129 -12.08 26.37 7.70
C CYS A 129 -12.58 27.71 7.17
#